data_AF-A0A2N2VTU1-F1
#
_entry.id   AF-A0A2N2VTU1-F1
#
_cell.length_a   1.000
_cell.length_b   1.000
_cell.length_c   1.000
_cell.angle_alpha   90.00
_cell.angle_beta   90.00
_cell.angle_gamma   90.00
#
_symmetry.space_group_name_H-M   'P 1'
#
loop_
_entity.id
_entity.type
_entity.pdbx_description
1 polymer ?
#
loop_
_entity_poly.entity_id
_entity_poly.type
_entity_poly.pdbx_seq_one_letter_code
_entity_poly.pdbx_strand_id
1 'polypeptide(L)'
;MGKDNTKRQLLPDILKGVAVLLMIQVHLMELFATQGIYDSMWGKISLFLGGPPAAPIFMAVMGYFIAKSESGTLQSVMRGLKLIVYGLLLNVGLNLHLLYHIFIGEQTLNP
;
A
#
# COMPACT_ATOMS: atom_id res chain seq x y z
N MET A 1 -26.93 -22.93 -23.77
CA MET A 1 -25.55 -23.45 -23.60
C MET A 1 -24.60 -22.25 -23.72
N GLY A 2 -23.81 -21.96 -22.67
CA GLY A 2 -22.90 -20.80 -22.60
C GLY A 2 -23.46 -19.69 -21.70
N LYS A 3 -22.72 -19.08 -20.76
CA LYS A 3 -21.28 -19.04 -20.46
C LYS A 3 -21.08 -19.47 -19.01
N ASP A 4 -20.20 -20.45 -18.80
CA ASP A 4 -19.74 -20.85 -17.47
C ASP A 4 -19.17 -19.61 -16.76
N ASN A 5 -19.58 -19.43 -15.51
CA ASN A 5 -19.28 -18.29 -14.69
C ASN A 5 -17.78 -18.29 -14.43
N THR A 6 -17.06 -17.41 -15.13
CA THR A 6 -15.63 -17.07 -14.89
C THR A 6 -15.33 -17.22 -13.41
N LYS A 7 -14.68 -18.34 -13.03
CA LYS A 7 -14.40 -18.65 -11.63
C LYS A 7 -13.48 -17.55 -11.10
N ARG A 8 -14.06 -16.54 -10.44
CA ARG A 8 -13.32 -15.57 -9.64
C ARG A 8 -12.40 -16.38 -8.74
N GLN A 9 -11.11 -16.35 -9.03
CA GLN A 9 -10.15 -17.04 -8.20
C GLN A 9 -10.14 -16.26 -6.87
N LEU A 10 -10.57 -16.91 -5.80
CA LEU A 10 -10.70 -16.28 -4.48
C LEU A 10 -9.30 -16.03 -3.87
N LEU A 11 -8.37 -16.96 -4.10
CA LEU A 11 -7.02 -16.92 -3.54
C LEU A 11 -6.22 -15.66 -3.96
N PRO A 12 -6.19 -15.26 -5.26
CA PRO A 12 -5.45 -14.08 -5.68
C PRO A 12 -6.04 -12.77 -5.13
N ASP A 13 -7.36 -12.69 -4.96
CA ASP A 13 -8.00 -11.50 -4.42
C ASP A 13 -7.69 -11.34 -2.92
N ILE A 14 -7.68 -12.45 -2.17
CA ILE A 14 -7.26 -12.47 -0.76
C ILE A 14 -5.77 -12.15 -0.62
N LEU A 15 -4.90 -12.78 -1.43
CA LEU A 15 -3.45 -12.54 -1.41
C LEU A 15 -3.11 -11.08 -1.71
N LYS A 16 -3.79 -10.46 -2.68
CA LYS A 16 -3.65 -9.02 -2.98
C LYS A 16 -4.07 -8.17 -1.79
N GLY A 17 -5.19 -8.49 -1.15
CA GLY A 17 -5.67 -7.77 0.04
C GLY A 17 -4.68 -7.84 1.21
N VAL A 18 -4.19 -9.04 1.52
CA VAL A 18 -3.19 -9.26 2.58
C VAL A 18 -1.88 -8.51 2.25
N ALA A 19 -1.42 -8.56 1.00
CA ALA A 19 -0.21 -7.85 0.58
C ALA A 19 -0.33 -6.33 0.74
N VAL A 20 -1.48 -5.74 0.41
CA VAL A 20 -1.73 -4.31 0.60
C VAL A 20 -1.72 -3.94 2.08
N LEU A 21 -2.34 -4.75 2.95
CA LEU A 21 -2.32 -4.50 4.39
C LEU A 21 -0.90 -4.52 4.97
N LEU A 22 -0.08 -5.49 4.57
CA LEU A 22 1.33 -5.58 5.00
C LEU A 22 2.15 -4.39 4.49
N MET A 23 1.93 -3.93 3.25
CA MET A 23 2.61 -2.76 2.70
C MET A 23 2.27 -1.47 3.47
N ILE A 24 0.99 -1.27 3.80
CA ILE A 24 0.55 -0.12 4.59
C ILE A 24 1.17 -0.18 6.00
N GLN A 25 1.15 -1.34 6.66
CA GLN A 25 1.75 -1.52 7.98
C GLN A 25 3.23 -1.13 7.99
N VAL A 26 4.00 -1.56 6.99
CA VAL A 26 5.44 -1.28 6.92
C VAL A 26 5.71 0.19 6.67
N HIS A 27 4.97 0.85 5.78
CA HIS A 27 5.12 2.29 5.55
C HIS A 27 4.74 3.12 6.79
N LEU A 28 3.70 2.69 7.53
CA LEU A 28 3.37 3.33 8.82
C LEU A 28 4.48 3.13 9.84
N MET A 29 5.06 1.93 9.92
CA MET A 29 6.19 1.68 10.81
C MET A 29 7.41 2.50 10.38
N GLU A 30 7.73 2.61 9.10
CA GLU A 30 8.85 3.43 8.63
C GLU A 30 8.66 4.92 8.97
N LEU A 31 7.43 5.43 8.84
CA LEU A 31 7.11 6.83 9.09
C LEU A 31 7.05 7.20 10.58
N PHE A 32 6.58 6.28 11.44
CA PHE A 32 6.32 6.55 12.86
C PHE A 32 7.28 5.84 13.84
N ALA A 33 8.10 4.88 13.40
CA ALA A 33 9.01 4.18 14.31
C ALA A 33 10.20 5.07 14.72
N THR A 34 10.40 5.16 16.02
CA THR A 34 11.63 5.66 16.64
C THR A 34 12.70 4.54 16.67
N GLN A 35 14.00 4.89 16.71
CA GLN A 35 15.13 3.93 16.63
C GLN A 35 15.02 2.74 17.62
N GLY A 36 14.37 2.90 18.78
CA GLY A 36 14.14 1.81 19.74
C GLY A 36 13.22 0.69 19.25
N ILE A 37 12.31 0.96 18.31
CA ILE A 37 11.41 -0.06 17.71
C ILE A 37 12.10 -0.76 16.53
N TYR A 38 12.94 -0.04 15.77
CA TYR A 38 13.74 -0.61 14.68
C TYR A 38 14.69 -1.72 15.14
N ASP A 39 15.27 -1.56 16.33
CA ASP A 39 16.21 -2.56 16.85
C ASP A 39 15.54 -3.77 17.51
N SER A 40 14.24 -3.71 17.75
CA SER A 40 13.46 -4.85 18.25
C SER A 40 13.34 -5.95 17.18
N MET A 41 13.32 -7.22 17.62
CA MET A 41 13.15 -8.38 16.74
C MET A 41 11.90 -8.25 15.84
N TRP A 42 10.82 -7.68 16.39
CA TRP A 42 9.57 -7.44 15.68
C TRP A 42 9.69 -6.37 14.59
N GLY A 43 10.46 -5.31 14.84
CA GLY A 43 10.80 -4.29 13.84
C GLY A 43 11.57 -4.90 12.67
N LYS A 44 12.60 -5.71 12.94
CA LYS A 44 13.42 -6.37 11.91
C LYS A 44 12.64 -7.37 11.07
N ILE A 45 11.76 -8.17 11.68
CA ILE A 45 10.88 -9.11 10.95
C ILE A 45 9.90 -8.36 10.05
N SER A 46 9.30 -7.29 10.56
CA SER A 46 8.36 -6.48 9.75
C SER A 46 9.10 -5.75 8.62
N LEU A 47 10.32 -5.26 8.85
CA LEU A 47 11.15 -4.65 7.80
C LEU A 47 11.61 -5.65 6.76
N PHE A 48 11.86 -6.90 7.15
CA PHE A 48 12.18 -7.96 6.20
C PHE A 48 10.97 -8.35 5.34
N LEU A 49 9.79 -8.45 5.94
CA LEU A 49 8.54 -8.80 5.26
C LEU A 49 7.98 -7.69 4.37
N GLY A 50 8.29 -6.42 4.64
CA GLY A 50 7.83 -5.28 3.84
C GLY A 50 8.93 -4.49 3.13
N GLY A 51 10.19 -4.83 3.33
CA GLY A 51 11.34 -4.11 2.79
C GLY A 51 11.72 -4.52 1.37
N PRO A 52 13.00 -4.32 0.97
CA PRO A 52 13.46 -4.45 -0.42
C PRO A 52 13.09 -5.75 -1.15
N PRO A 53 13.08 -6.95 -0.52
CA PRO A 53 12.70 -8.18 -1.22
C PRO A 53 11.18 -8.39 -1.34
N ALA A 54 10.35 -7.70 -0.55
CA ALA A 54 8.90 -7.86 -0.57
C ALA A 54 8.28 -7.28 -1.84
N ALA A 55 8.77 -6.13 -2.30
CA ALA A 55 8.27 -5.47 -3.52
C ALA A 55 8.49 -6.31 -4.80
N PRO A 56 9.66 -6.93 -5.06
CA PRO A 56 9.86 -7.86 -6.16
C PRO A 56 8.93 -9.08 -6.12
N ILE A 57 8.74 -9.68 -4.94
CA ILE A 57 7.87 -10.86 -4.78
C ILE A 57 6.41 -10.48 -5.06
N PHE A 58 5.96 -9.34 -4.52
CA PHE A 58 4.64 -8.81 -4.82
C PHE A 58 4.49 -8.56 -6.32
N MET A 59 5.43 -7.85 -6.95
CA MET A 59 5.40 -7.58 -8.39
C MET A 59 5.39 -8.86 -9.23
N ALA A 60 6.13 -9.90 -8.84
CA ALA A 60 6.13 -11.18 -9.54
C ALA A 60 4.78 -11.89 -9.46
N VAL A 61 4.17 -11.96 -8.27
CA VAL A 61 2.85 -12.57 -8.07
C VAL A 61 1.78 -11.77 -8.79
N MET A 62 1.77 -10.45 -8.65
CA MET A 62 0.82 -9.56 -9.33
C MET A 62 0.98 -9.63 -10.85
N GLY A 63 2.22 -9.59 -11.35
CA GLY A 63 2.55 -9.68 -12.78
C GLY A 63 2.13 -11.00 -13.40
N TYR A 64 2.36 -12.13 -12.72
CA TYR A 64 1.88 -13.44 -13.14
C TYR A 64 0.35 -13.47 -13.29
N PHE A 65 -0.39 -12.87 -12.35
CA PHE A 65 -1.84 -12.81 -12.41
C PHE A 65 -2.38 -11.82 -13.44
N ILE A 66 -1.69 -10.69 -13.67
CA ILE A 66 -2.03 -9.75 -14.74
C ILE A 66 -1.82 -10.42 -16.10
N ALA A 67 -0.71 -11.13 -16.30
CA ALA A 67 -0.42 -11.85 -17.54
C ALA A 67 -1.45 -12.96 -17.82
N LYS A 68 -1.99 -13.58 -16.77
CA LYS A 68 -3.08 -14.57 -16.87
C LYS A 68 -4.47 -13.94 -17.02
N SER A 69 -4.62 -12.64 -16.76
CA SER A 69 -5.90 -11.94 -16.80
C SER A 69 -6.21 -11.43 -18.21
N GLU A 70 -7.36 -11.82 -18.75
CA GLU A 70 -7.91 -11.34 -20.03
C GLU A 70 -8.38 -9.86 -20.02
N SER A 71 -8.02 -9.09 -18.98
CA SER A 71 -8.44 -7.69 -18.86
C SER A 71 -7.65 -6.79 -19.81
N GLY A 72 -8.34 -5.97 -20.60
CA GLY A 72 -7.70 -5.07 -21.56
C GLY A 72 -6.69 -4.14 -20.88
N THR A 73 -5.47 -4.12 -21.40
CA THR A 73 -4.31 -3.37 -20.86
C THR A 73 -4.63 -1.90 -20.58
N LEU A 74 -5.41 -1.24 -21.43
CA LEU A 74 -5.89 0.14 -21.24
C LEU A 74 -6.71 0.34 -19.94
N GLN A 75 -7.56 -0.63 -19.59
CA GLN A 75 -8.37 -0.55 -18.37
C GLN A 75 -7.50 -0.68 -17.11
N SER A 76 -6.46 -1.52 -17.16
CA SER A 76 -5.51 -1.69 -16.06
C SER A 76 -4.65 -0.44 -15.85
N VAL A 77 -4.21 0.21 -16.94
CA VAL A 77 -3.48 1.48 -16.87
C VAL A 77 -4.34 2.59 -16.27
N MET A 78 -5.60 2.73 -16.71
CA MET A 78 -6.52 3.75 -16.18
C MET A 78 -6.80 3.55 -14.68
N ARG A 79 -6.87 2.28 -14.23
CA ARG A 79 -7.00 1.94 -12.81
C ARG A 79 -5.75 2.32 -12.01
N GLY A 80 -4.56 2.05 -12.55
CA GLY A 80 -3.29 2.46 -11.94
C GLY A 80 -3.18 3.97 -11.79
N LEU A 81 -3.56 4.73 -12.83
CA LEU A 81 -3.54 6.19 -12.77
C LEU A 81 -4.48 6.75 -11.68
N LYS A 82 -5.69 6.19 -11.55
CA LYS A 82 -6.61 6.56 -10.45
C LYS A 82 -6.00 6.29 -9.08
N LEU A 83 -5.27 5.17 -8.90
CA LEU A 83 -4.59 4.87 -7.64
C LEU A 83 -3.50 5.90 -7.31
N ILE A 84 -2.74 6.38 -8.30
CA ILE A 84 -1.76 7.46 -8.09
C ILE A 84 -2.45 8.74 -7.62
N VAL A 85 -3.56 9.13 -8.26
CA VAL A 85 -4.34 10.30 -7.87
C VAL A 85 -4.89 10.15 -6.45
N TYR A 86 -5.44 8.99 -6.10
CA TYR A 86 -5.92 8.72 -4.74
C TYR A 86 -4.80 8.73 -3.71
N GLY A 87 -3.62 8.18 -4.02
CA GLY A 87 -2.46 8.23 -3.14
C GLY A 87 -1.98 9.66 -2.88
N LEU A 88 -1.99 10.51 -3.91
CA LEU A 88 -1.65 11.93 -3.78
C LEU A 88 -2.69 12.69 -2.95
N LEU A 89 -3.98 12.44 -3.17
CA LEU A 89 -5.06 13.00 -2.35
C LEU A 89 -4.96 12.55 -0.88
N LEU A 90 -4.63 11.29 -0.64
CA LEU A 90 -4.41 10.76 0.71
C LEU A 90 -3.23 11.47 1.38
N ASN A 91 -2.12 11.66 0.66
CA ASN A 91 -0.95 12.37 1.18
C ASN A 91 -1.27 13.84 1.51
N VAL A 92 -2.05 14.51 0.64
CA VAL A 92 -2.56 15.86 0.90
C VAL A 92 -3.46 15.86 2.14
N GLY A 93 -4.37 14.89 2.30
CA GLY A 93 -5.23 14.77 3.48
C GLY A 93 -4.46 14.57 4.79
N LEU A 94 -3.41 13.73 4.77
CA LEU A 94 -2.54 13.51 5.92
C LEU A 94 -1.78 14.78 6.31
N ASN A 95 -1.28 15.52 5.33
CA ASN A 95 -0.65 16.84 5.55
C ASN A 95 -1.67 17.92 5.91
N LEU A 96 -2.92 17.79 5.47
CA LEU A 96 -4.00 18.71 5.82
C LEU A 96 -4.29 18.69 7.32
N HIS A 97 -4.12 17.53 7.98
CA HIS A 97 -4.21 17.43 9.44
C HIS A 97 -3.14 18.29 10.13
N LEU A 98 -1.91 18.30 9.61
CA LEU A 98 -0.82 19.16 10.10
C LEU A 98 -1.07 20.64 9.78
N LEU A 99 -1.57 20.95 8.59
CA LEU A 99 -1.99 22.30 8.20
C LEU A 99 -3.15 22.80 9.06
N TYR A 100 -4.13 21.96 9.37
CA TYR A 100 -5.26 22.30 10.24
C TYR A 100 -4.77 22.66 11.65
N HIS A 101 -3.80 21.93 12.19
CA HIS A 101 -3.12 22.28 13.44
C HIS A 101 -2.35 23.61 13.37
N ILE A 102 -1.67 23.90 12.24
CA ILE A 102 -0.94 25.17 12.03
C ILE A 102 -1.92 26.35 11.88
N PHE A 103 -3.03 26.16 11.17
CA PHE A 103 -4.04 27.20 10.93
C PHE A 103 -4.92 27.51 12.15
N ILE A 104 -5.04 26.59 13.12
CA ILE A 104 -5.79 26.78 14.37
C ILE A 104 -4.95 27.40 15.49
N GLY A 105 -3.64 27.58 15.29
CA GLY A 105 -2.85 28.50 16.10
C GLY A 105 -2.40 27.96 17.46
N GLU A 106 -1.85 26.76 17.53
CA GLU A 106 -0.95 26.39 18.63
C GLU A 106 0.44 26.98 18.37
N GLN A 107 0.59 28.27 18.69
CA GLN A 107 1.88 28.95 18.87
C GLN A 107 2.55 28.52 20.20
N THR A 108 2.74 27.22 20.38
CA THR A 108 3.59 26.70 21.47
C THR A 108 4.63 25.72 20.92
N LEU A 109 5.46 26.25 20.02
CA LEU A 109 6.83 25.76 19.85
C LEU A 109 7.57 25.99 21.19
N ASN A 110 7.51 25.03 22.10
CA ASN A 110 8.50 24.94 23.18
C ASN A 110 9.70 24.14 22.62
N PRO A 111 10.93 24.64 22.75
CA PRO A 111 12.11 24.16 22.02
C PRO A 111 12.48 22.71 22.31
#